data_AF-A0A535QDA5-F1
#
_entry.id   AF-A0A535QDA5-F1
#
_cell.length_a   1.000
_cell.length_b   1.000
_cell.length_c   1.000
_cell.angle_alpha   90.00
_cell.angle_beta   90.00
_cell.angle_gamma   90.00
#
_symmetry.space_group_name_H-M   'P 1'
#
loop_
_entity.id
_entity.type
_entity.pdbx_description
1 polymer ?
#
loop_
_entity_poly.entity_id
_entity_poly.type
_entity_poly.pdbx_seq_one_letter_code
_entity_poly.pdbx_strand_id
1 'polypeptide(L)'
;MARQTPLSTIKRYRWKELGLFIIPFMIFLLAMTQLLLARSVRAGLVPTSSLSAKNLPTVEGLIPVLGIIAILFGVNVLLSFTFPKADQVLLPLVGLLSGIGVMMALRIGPNLFPPDPALGTRQLMWVIVGIAAFL
;
A
#
# COMPACT_ATOMS: atom_id res chain seq x y z
N MET A 1 -34.08 -13.92 -21.09
CA MET A 1 -33.01 -13.06 -20.52
C MET A 1 -33.17 -13.06 -18.99
N ALA A 2 -32.37 -13.85 -18.28
CA ALA A 2 -32.48 -13.96 -16.82
C ALA A 2 -31.82 -12.75 -16.15
N ARG A 3 -32.62 -11.99 -15.39
CA ARG A 3 -32.21 -10.81 -14.62
C ARG A 3 -31.25 -11.28 -13.52
N GLN A 4 -29.96 -11.00 -13.67
CA GLN A 4 -28.95 -11.32 -12.66
C GLN A 4 -29.26 -10.49 -11.41
N THR A 5 -29.63 -11.17 -10.32
CA THR A 5 -29.86 -10.53 -9.03
C THR A 5 -28.52 -10.06 -8.44
N PRO A 6 -28.48 -8.90 -7.75
CA PRO A 6 -27.23 -8.32 -7.22
C PRO A 6 -26.52 -9.24 -6.21
N LEU A 7 -27.26 -10.15 -5.57
CA LEU A 7 -26.72 -11.14 -4.64
C LEU A 7 -25.87 -12.24 -5.32
N SER A 8 -26.10 -12.54 -6.60
CA SER A 8 -25.29 -13.53 -7.34
C SER A 8 -23.89 -13.02 -7.69
N THR A 9 -23.72 -11.69 -7.78
CA THR A 9 -22.44 -11.03 -8.05
C THR A 9 -21.53 -11.06 -6.82
N ILE A 10 -22.07 -10.91 -5.61
CA ILE A 10 -21.30 -10.98 -4.35
C ILE A 10 -20.72 -12.39 -4.13
N LYS A 11 -21.46 -13.45 -4.53
CA LYS A 11 -20.98 -14.84 -4.41
C LYS A 11 -19.83 -15.17 -5.36
N ARG A 12 -19.54 -14.32 -6.35
CA ARG A 12 -18.40 -14.41 -7.28
C ARG A 12 -17.22 -13.51 -6.89
N TYR A 13 -17.30 -12.79 -5.77
CA TYR A 13 -16.17 -11.97 -5.34
C TYR A 13 -14.93 -12.85 -5.11
N ARG A 14 -13.78 -12.43 -5.61
CA ARG A 14 -12.56 -13.27 -5.73
C ARG A 14 -11.77 -13.26 -4.42
N TRP A 15 -12.39 -13.82 -3.37
CA TRP A 15 -11.83 -13.87 -2.02
C TRP A 15 -10.41 -14.45 -1.94
N LYS A 16 -10.06 -15.37 -2.83
CA LYS A 16 -8.71 -15.94 -2.92
C LYS A 16 -7.66 -14.90 -3.30
N GLU A 17 -7.95 -14.05 -4.28
CA GLU A 17 -7.03 -13.00 -4.72
C GLU A 17 -6.94 -11.86 -3.73
N LEU A 18 -8.06 -11.53 -3.09
CA LEU A 18 -8.01 -10.61 -1.95
C LEU A 18 -7.17 -11.19 -0.80
N GLY A 19 -7.29 -12.49 -0.54
CA GLY A 19 -6.46 -13.21 0.41
C GLY A 19 -4.96 -13.14 0.08
N LEU A 20 -4.59 -13.14 -1.21
CA LEU A 20 -3.18 -12.98 -1.62
C LEU A 20 -2.60 -11.62 -1.23
N PHE A 21 -3.41 -10.57 -1.07
CA PHE A 21 -2.94 -9.26 -0.61
C PHE A 21 -2.60 -9.20 0.89
N ILE A 22 -3.02 -10.18 1.69
CA ILE A 22 -2.73 -10.20 3.14
C ILE A 22 -1.23 -10.13 3.38
N ILE A 23 -0.44 -10.93 2.67
CA ILE A 23 1.01 -10.98 2.85
C ILE A 23 1.67 -9.63 2.46
N PRO A 24 1.44 -9.07 1.25
CA PRO A 24 1.93 -7.74 0.90
C PRO A 24 1.55 -6.64 1.89
N PHE A 25 0.29 -6.61 2.35
CA PHE A 25 -0.18 -5.59 3.28
C PHE A 25 0.53 -5.69 4.63
N MET A 26 0.72 -6.91 5.14
CA MET A 26 1.50 -7.13 6.36
C MET A 26 2.95 -6.66 6.19
N ILE A 27 3.58 -6.95 5.04
CA ILE A 27 4.94 -6.49 4.74
C ILE A 27 5.00 -4.95 4.73
N PHE A 28 4.05 -4.27 4.09
CA PHE A 28 4.04 -2.80 4.05
C PHE A 28 3.86 -2.18 5.43
N LEU A 29 2.93 -2.70 6.24
CA LEU A 29 2.72 -2.25 7.61
C LEU A 29 3.99 -2.43 8.45
N LEU A 30 4.62 -3.60 8.37
CA LEU A 30 5.88 -3.88 9.06
C LEU A 30 7.00 -2.94 8.62
N ALA A 31 7.24 -2.81 7.31
CA ALA A 31 8.28 -1.91 6.78
C ALA A 31 8.05 -0.46 7.22
N MET A 32 6.79 -0.03 7.34
CA MET A 32 6.46 1.34 7.74
C MET A 32 6.71 1.60 9.20
N THR A 33 6.31 0.66 10.07
CA THR A 33 6.62 0.74 11.49
C THR A 33 8.14 0.81 11.70
N GLN A 34 8.92 -0.02 11.00
CA GLN A 34 10.38 0.02 11.05
C GLN A 34 10.95 1.38 10.62
N LEU A 35 10.45 1.95 9.53
CA LEU A 35 10.91 3.25 9.01
C LEU A 35 10.64 4.39 10.02
N LEU A 36 9.46 4.40 10.61
CA LEU A 36 9.04 5.45 11.54
C LEU A 36 9.73 5.30 12.92
N LEU A 37 9.95 4.06 13.38
CA LEU A 37 10.78 3.79 14.55
C LEU A 37 12.23 4.23 14.31
N ALA A 38 12.80 3.91 13.15
CA ALA A 38 14.17 4.33 12.83
C ALA A 38 14.32 5.86 12.82
N ARG A 39 13.31 6.58 12.30
CA ARG A 39 13.30 8.05 12.29
C ARG A 39 13.19 8.65 13.70
N SER A 40 12.33 8.10 14.55
CA SER A 40 12.13 8.60 15.92
C SER A 40 13.35 8.37 16.82
N VAL A 41 14.01 7.22 16.70
CA VAL A 41 15.28 6.93 17.38
C VAL A 41 16.37 7.90 16.91
N ARG A 42 16.50 8.12 15.59
CA ARG A 42 17.48 9.07 15.04
C ARG A 42 17.23 10.51 15.49
N ALA A 43 15.97 10.89 15.66
CA ALA A 43 15.58 12.21 16.14
C ALA A 43 15.73 12.38 17.67
N GLY A 44 16.16 11.34 18.40
CA GLY A 44 16.32 11.37 19.85
C GLY A 44 14.99 11.40 20.63
N LEU A 45 13.86 11.17 19.96
CA LEU A 45 12.52 11.21 20.57
C LEU A 45 12.23 9.96 21.41
N VAL A 46 12.88 8.83 21.08
CA VAL A 46 12.74 7.58 21.82
C VAL A 46 14.15 7.01 22.08
N PRO A 47 14.49 6.66 23.33
CA PRO A 47 15.84 6.18 23.68
C PRO A 47 16.16 4.79 23.10
N THR A 48 15.15 3.98 22.79
CA THR A 48 15.30 2.63 22.21
C THR A 48 14.18 2.34 21.21
N SER A 49 14.44 1.48 20.22
CA SER A 49 13.44 1.03 19.24
C SER A 49 12.46 0.03 19.85
N SER A 50 11.71 0.45 20.86
CA SER A 50 10.65 -0.35 21.49
C SER A 50 9.30 -0.10 20.80
N LEU A 51 8.63 -1.19 20.41
CA LEU A 51 7.25 -1.19 19.91
C LEU A 51 6.28 -0.96 21.09
N SER A 52 6.25 0.25 21.62
CA SER A 52 5.26 0.68 22.61
C SER A 52 4.18 1.50 21.92
N ALA A 53 2.92 1.38 22.37
CA ALA A 53 1.79 2.12 21.81
C ALA A 53 2.00 3.64 21.80
N LYS A 54 2.77 4.16 22.77
CA LYS A 54 3.15 5.57 22.87
C LYS A 54 4.20 6.00 21.84
N ASN A 55 4.98 5.05 21.31
CA ASN A 55 6.00 5.26 20.30
C ASN A 55 5.48 4.95 18.89
N LEU A 56 4.18 4.65 18.76
CA LEU A 56 3.59 4.39 17.46
C LEU A 56 3.61 5.64 16.59
N PRO A 57 3.71 5.47 15.27
CA PRO A 57 3.85 6.61 14.38
C PRO A 57 2.58 7.46 14.27
N THR A 58 2.75 8.75 13.97
CA THR A 58 1.64 9.65 13.66
C THR A 58 0.94 9.25 12.37
N VAL A 59 -0.38 9.49 12.29
CA VAL A 59 -1.23 9.13 11.15
C VAL A 59 -0.69 9.69 9.83
N GLU A 60 -0.14 10.91 9.86
CA GLU A 60 0.47 11.55 8.69
C GLU A 60 1.63 10.74 8.12
N GLY A 61 2.44 10.13 9.00
CA GLY A 61 3.52 9.24 8.59
C GLY A 61 2.97 8.06 7.81
N LEU A 62 1.83 7.49 8.21
CA LEU A 62 1.23 6.28 7.61
C LEU A 62 0.56 6.53 6.25
N ILE A 63 0.31 7.77 5.86
CA ILE A 63 -0.44 8.13 4.64
C ILE A 63 0.04 7.36 3.39
N PRO A 64 1.35 7.27 3.07
CA PRO A 64 1.79 6.60 1.84
C PRO A 64 1.47 5.10 1.81
N VAL A 65 1.56 4.43 2.96
CA VAL A 65 1.28 3.00 3.07
C VAL A 65 -0.21 2.71 3.08
N LEU A 66 -0.99 3.52 3.80
CA LEU A 66 -2.44 3.41 3.75
C LEU A 66 -2.95 3.73 2.35
N GLY A 67 -2.35 4.70 1.66
CA GLY A 67 -2.65 5.05 0.28
C GLY A 67 -2.39 3.90 -0.69
N ILE A 68 -1.25 3.20 -0.58
CA ILE A 68 -0.97 2.07 -1.47
C ILE A 68 -1.88 0.86 -1.19
N ILE A 69 -2.19 0.60 0.09
CA ILE A 69 -3.14 -0.46 0.46
C ILE A 69 -4.53 -0.14 -0.09
N ALA A 70 -4.99 1.10 0.11
CA ALA A 70 -6.31 1.55 -0.34
C ALA A 70 -6.45 1.51 -1.86
N ILE A 71 -5.44 1.96 -2.61
CA ILE A 71 -5.51 1.91 -4.08
C ILE A 71 -5.49 0.46 -4.57
N LEU A 72 -4.61 -0.41 -4.07
CA LEU A 72 -4.54 -1.81 -4.51
C LEU A 72 -5.81 -2.58 -4.20
N PHE A 73 -6.38 -2.36 -3.01
CA PHE A 73 -7.67 -2.90 -2.64
C PHE A 73 -8.78 -2.39 -3.57
N GLY A 74 -8.83 -1.06 -3.79
CA GLY A 74 -9.80 -0.43 -4.68
C GLY A 74 -9.72 -0.96 -6.11
N VAL A 75 -8.51 -1.18 -6.64
CA VAL A 75 -8.28 -1.75 -7.97
C VAL A 75 -8.74 -3.21 -8.03
N ASN A 76 -8.42 -4.03 -7.03
CA ASN A 76 -8.88 -5.42 -6.97
C ASN A 76 -10.43 -5.50 -6.95
N VAL A 77 -11.06 -4.64 -6.15
CA VAL A 77 -12.53 -4.51 -6.09
C VAL A 77 -13.07 -4.07 -7.45
N LEU A 78 -12.53 -3.00 -8.03
CA LEU A 78 -12.96 -2.43 -9.31
C LEU A 78 -12.90 -3.47 -10.42
N LEU A 79 -11.72 -4.09 -10.62
CA LEU A 79 -11.52 -5.11 -11.65
C LEU A 79 -12.40 -6.34 -11.44
N SER A 80 -12.72 -6.69 -10.20
CA SER A 80 -13.65 -7.80 -9.90
C SER A 80 -15.07 -7.53 -10.42
N PHE A 81 -15.47 -6.26 -10.52
CA PHE A 81 -16.77 -5.86 -11.05
C PHE A 81 -16.75 -5.51 -12.55
N THR A 82 -15.74 -4.80 -13.03
CA THR A 82 -15.67 -4.31 -14.42
C THR A 82 -15.10 -5.34 -15.39
N PHE A 83 -14.11 -6.14 -14.96
CA PHE A 83 -13.39 -7.09 -15.82
C PHE A 83 -13.32 -8.49 -15.19
N PRO A 84 -14.46 -9.22 -15.10
CA PRO A 84 -14.53 -10.51 -14.41
C PRO A 84 -13.72 -11.64 -15.06
N LYS A 85 -13.20 -11.43 -16.28
CA LYS A 85 -12.33 -12.39 -16.99
C LYS A 85 -10.84 -12.07 -16.85
N ALA A 86 -10.46 -10.91 -16.33
CA ALA A 86 -9.06 -10.53 -16.17
C ALA A 86 -8.40 -11.39 -15.08
N ASP A 87 -7.18 -11.88 -15.30
CA ASP A 87 -6.43 -12.57 -14.24
C ASP A 87 -5.83 -11.53 -13.28
N GLN A 88 -6.23 -11.58 -12.00
CA GLN A 88 -5.73 -10.66 -10.97
C GLN A 88 -4.74 -11.35 -10.01
N VAL A 89 -4.35 -12.60 -10.27
CA VAL A 89 -3.41 -13.35 -9.41
C VAL A 89 -2.04 -12.66 -9.34
N LEU A 90 -1.65 -11.92 -10.39
CA LEU A 90 -0.40 -11.15 -10.43
C LEU A 90 -0.50 -9.77 -9.76
N LEU A 91 -1.71 -9.25 -9.54
CA LEU A 91 -1.91 -7.91 -8.99
C LEU A 91 -1.28 -7.72 -7.58
N PRO A 92 -1.33 -8.70 -6.65
CA PRO A 92 -0.60 -8.63 -5.39
C PRO A 92 0.92 -8.52 -5.55
N LEU A 93 1.52 -9.18 -6.55
CA LEU A 93 2.96 -9.12 -6.81
C LEU A 93 3.36 -7.77 -7.40
N VAL A 94 2.60 -7.27 -8.37
CA VAL A 94 2.80 -5.93 -8.93
C VAL A 94 2.67 -4.88 -7.83
N GLY A 95 1.60 -4.98 -7.04
CA GLY A 95 1.37 -4.11 -5.88
C GLY A 95 2.52 -4.15 -4.88
N LEU A 96 3.02 -5.35 -4.55
CA LEU A 96 4.18 -5.55 -3.67
C LEU A 96 5.41 -4.81 -4.19
N LEU A 97 5.78 -5.02 -5.45
CA LEU A 97 6.94 -4.39 -6.07
C LEU A 97 6.81 -2.86 -6.13
N SER A 98 5.64 -2.36 -6.54
CA SER A 98 5.36 -0.92 -6.55
C SER A 98 5.44 -0.33 -5.14
N GLY A 99 4.90 -1.01 -4.14
CA GLY A 99 4.94 -0.54 -2.76
C GLY A 99 6.32 -0.60 -2.13
N ILE A 100 7.14 -1.60 -2.45
CA ILE A 100 8.57 -1.59 -2.07
C ILE A 100 9.26 -0.35 -2.65
N GLY A 101 8.97 0.02 -3.91
CA GLY A 101 9.48 1.25 -4.52
C GLY A 101 9.09 2.51 -3.73
N VAL A 102 7.81 2.63 -3.34
CA VAL A 102 7.31 3.74 -2.49
C VAL A 102 8.03 3.77 -1.15
N MET A 103 8.19 2.61 -0.50
CA MET A 103 8.86 2.49 0.80
C MET A 103 10.34 2.87 0.73
N MET A 104 11.03 2.50 -0.34
CA MET A 104 12.41 2.91 -0.58
C MET A 104 12.52 4.41 -0.81
N ALA A 105 11.60 4.99 -1.58
CA ALA A 105 11.54 6.43 -1.78
C ALA A 105 11.30 7.20 -0.47
N LEU A 106 10.42 6.71 0.42
CA LEU A 106 10.23 7.29 1.77
C LEU A 106 11.49 7.21 2.63
N ARG A 107 12.26 6.13 2.49
CA ARG A 107 13.47 5.91 3.28
C ARG A 107 14.63 6.78 2.81
N ILE A 108 14.81 6.90 1.51
CA ILE A 108 15.95 7.59 0.89
C ILE A 108 15.70 9.10 0.82
N GLY A 109 14.47 9.53 0.52
CA GLY A 109 14.12 10.94 0.28
C GLY A 109 14.70 11.94 1.28
N PRO A 110 14.48 11.76 2.60
CA PRO A 110 15.02 12.67 3.62
C PRO A 110 16.55 12.77 3.68
N ASN A 111 17.28 11.80 3.11
CA ASN A 111 18.73 11.72 3.13
C ASN A 111 19.37 12.11 1.78
N LEU A 112 18.59 12.58 0.80
CA LEU A 112 19.11 13.08 -0.48
C LEU A 112 19.74 14.47 -0.36
N PHE A 113 20.48 14.88 -1.40
CA PHE A 113 21.03 16.23 -1.56
C PHE A 113 20.55 16.81 -2.90
N PRO A 114 19.60 17.76 -2.92
CA PRO A 114 18.90 18.35 -1.76
C PRO A 114 17.92 17.35 -1.08
N PRO A 115 17.64 17.50 0.23
CA PRO A 115 16.70 16.62 0.94
C PRO A 115 15.29 16.71 0.37
N ASP A 116 14.65 15.56 0.16
CA ASP A 116 13.26 15.48 -0.31
C ASP A 116 12.43 14.54 0.57
N PRO A 117 11.86 15.04 1.68
CA PRO A 117 11.00 14.25 2.55
C PRO A 117 9.70 13.77 1.89
N ALA A 118 9.26 14.42 0.80
CA ALA A 118 8.02 14.13 0.10
C ALA A 118 8.19 13.14 -1.07
N LEU A 119 9.41 12.65 -1.31
CA LEU A 119 9.74 11.77 -2.43
C LEU A 119 8.85 10.52 -2.46
N GLY A 120 8.64 9.88 -1.31
CA GLY A 120 7.78 8.70 -1.22
C GLY A 120 6.31 8.97 -1.55
N THR A 121 5.78 10.12 -1.12
CA THR A 121 4.42 10.54 -1.50
C THR A 121 4.32 10.80 -2.99
N ARG A 122 5.33 11.42 -3.60
CA ARG A 122 5.40 11.59 -5.07
C ARG A 122 5.49 10.26 -5.79
N GLN A 123 6.26 9.30 -5.27
CA GLN A 123 6.34 7.95 -5.82
C GLN A 123 4.97 7.26 -5.78
N LEU A 124 4.23 7.41 -4.68
CA LEU A 124 2.86 6.91 -4.60
C LEU A 124 1.96 7.57 -5.66
N MET A 125 2.05 8.88 -5.87
CA MET A 125 1.30 9.58 -6.93
C MET A 125 1.62 9.00 -8.31
N TRP A 126 2.89 8.72 -8.61
CA TRP A 126 3.27 8.07 -9.86
C TRP A 126 2.72 6.65 -10.00
N VAL A 127 2.69 5.87 -8.91
CA VAL A 127 2.05 4.54 -8.91
C VAL A 127 0.56 4.67 -9.20
N ILE A 128 -0.13 5.62 -8.57
CA ILE A 128 -1.56 5.87 -8.81
C ILE A 128 -1.80 6.28 -10.27
N VAL A 129 -0.99 7.19 -10.82
CA VAL A 129 -1.08 7.60 -12.22
C VAL A 129 -0.85 6.42 -13.16
N GLY A 130 0.17 5.59 -12.89
CA GLY A 130 0.44 4.39 -13.67
C GLY A 130 -0.75 3.42 -13.64
N ILE A 131 -1.27 3.13 -12.45
CA ILE A 131 -2.46 2.29 -12.28
C ILE A 131 -3.65 2.85 -13.08
N ALA A 132 -3.95 4.15 -12.93
CA ALA A 132 -5.08 4.79 -13.60
C ALA A 132 -4.93 4.84 -15.13
N ALA A 133 -3.71 4.93 -15.65
CA ALA A 133 -3.45 4.95 -17.09
C ALA A 133 -3.67 3.59 -17.77
N PHE A 134 -3.58 2.48 -17.02
CA PHE A 134 -3.70 1.11 -17.55
C PHE A 134 -4.96 0.37 -17.07
N LEU A 135 -5.88 1.08 -16.41
CA LEU A 135 -7.19 0.61 -15.96
C LEU A 135 -8.30 0.98 -16.95
#